data_AF-A0A9E4IZ66-F1
#
_entry.id   AF-A0A9E4IZ66-F1
#
_cell.length_a   1.000
_cell.length_b   1.000
_cell.length_c   1.000
_cell.angle_alpha   90.00
_cell.angle_beta   90.00
_cell.angle_gamma   90.00
#
_symmetry.space_group_name_H-M   'P 1'
#
loop_
_entity.id
_entity.type
_entity.pdbx_description
1 polymer ?
#
loop_
_entity_poly.entity_id
_entity_poly.type
_entity_poly.pdbx_seq_one_letter_code
_entity_poly.pdbx_strand_id
1 'polypeptide(L)'
;MGPGRRPARADLRRRLLRWAAAPDNGASVDLSNCAISQDVGDAELGATWSDPGFDPEHHAFYYVRVLENPTCRWSTWDAVKAGVSPRVSLPATIQERAWSSPIWISPGN
;
A
#
# COMPACT_ATOMS: atom_id res chain seq x y z
N MET A 1 -9.43 -49.41 8.34
CA MET A 1 -9.77 -48.00 8.64
C MET A 1 -8.45 -47.24 8.80
N GLY A 2 -7.86 -46.80 7.68
CA GLY A 2 -6.56 -46.12 7.69
C GLY A 2 -6.75 -44.62 7.90
N PRO A 3 -5.98 -43.95 8.78
CA PRO A 3 -6.14 -42.52 8.99
C PRO A 3 -5.69 -41.75 7.75
N GLY A 4 -6.64 -41.06 7.11
CA GLY A 4 -6.38 -40.19 5.97
C GLY A 4 -5.50 -39.01 6.36
N ARG A 5 -4.38 -38.84 5.65
CA ARG A 5 -3.57 -37.62 5.67
C ARG A 5 -4.42 -36.46 5.19
N ARG A 6 -4.81 -35.56 6.10
CA ARG A 6 -5.32 -34.23 5.72
C ARG A 6 -4.15 -33.46 5.09
N PRO A 7 -4.30 -32.83 3.92
CA PRO A 7 -3.27 -31.95 3.40
C PRO A 7 -3.05 -30.80 4.39
N ALA A 8 -1.78 -30.49 4.66
CA ALA A 8 -1.40 -29.35 5.47
C ALA A 8 -2.05 -28.09 4.89
N ARG A 9 -2.69 -27.29 5.74
CA ARG A 9 -3.13 -25.94 5.38
C ARG A 9 -1.92 -25.18 4.85
N ALA A 10 -2.02 -24.61 3.66
CA ALA A 10 -1.00 -23.70 3.13
C ALA A 10 -0.75 -22.61 4.17
N ASP A 11 0.42 -22.65 4.81
CA ASP A 11 0.92 -21.58 5.66
C ASP A 11 1.25 -20.40 4.71
N LEU A 12 0.25 -19.52 4.51
CA LEU A 12 0.43 -18.29 3.76
C LEU A 12 1.35 -17.36 4.57
N ARG A 13 2.65 -17.61 4.49
CA ARG A 13 3.69 -16.74 5.06
C ARG A 13 3.70 -15.43 4.31
N ARG A 14 2.91 -14.47 4.79
CA ARG A 14 2.93 -13.10 4.28
C ARG A 14 4.22 -12.41 4.74
N ARG A 15 5.30 -12.58 3.99
CA ARG A 15 6.58 -11.93 4.28
C ARG A 15 6.50 -10.50 3.73
N LEU A 16 6.28 -9.53 4.61
CA LEU A 16 6.27 -8.12 4.24
C LEU A 16 7.71 -7.66 3.99
N LEU A 17 8.00 -7.26 2.77
CA LEU A 17 9.30 -6.70 2.40
C LEU A 17 9.50 -5.33 3.02
N ARG A 18 10.78 -4.97 3.20
CA ARG A 18 11.22 -3.62 3.53
C ARG A 18 10.68 -2.66 2.48
N TRP A 19 10.14 -1.52 2.91
CA TRP A 19 9.61 -0.51 1.99
C TRP A 19 10.71 0.00 1.07
N ALA A 20 10.40 0.19 -0.22
CA ALA A 20 11.32 0.81 -1.17
C ALA A 20 11.59 2.29 -0.82
N ALA A 21 10.60 2.97 -0.24
CA ALA A 21 10.71 4.32 0.31
C ALA A 21 10.16 4.38 1.74
N ALA A 22 10.71 5.26 2.58
CA ALA A 22 10.23 5.42 3.95
C ALA A 22 8.74 5.84 3.96
N PRO A 23 7.89 5.23 4.80
CA PRO A 23 6.48 5.64 4.92
C PRO A 23 6.30 7.09 5.37
N ASP A 24 7.30 7.62 6.06
CA ASP A 24 7.38 9.02 6.50
C ASP A 24 8.51 9.69 5.71
N ASN A 25 8.13 10.28 4.57
CA ASN A 25 9.02 11.01 3.65
C ASN A 25 8.96 12.53 3.86
N GLY A 26 8.35 13.00 4.94
CA GLY A 26 8.16 14.42 5.23
C GLY A 26 7.03 15.11 4.44
N ALA A 27 6.20 14.36 3.70
CA ALA A 27 5.07 14.92 2.98
C ALA A 27 3.99 15.45 3.95
N SER A 28 3.40 16.59 3.61
CA SER A 28 2.38 17.26 4.43
C SER A 28 1.30 17.93 3.57
N VAL A 29 0.22 18.33 4.24
CA VAL A 29 -0.92 19.03 3.66
C VAL A 29 -1.17 20.32 4.44
N ASP A 30 -1.27 21.45 3.74
CA ASP A 30 -1.76 22.69 4.32
C ASP A 30 -3.30 22.64 4.42
N LEU A 31 -3.82 22.60 5.64
CA LEU A 31 -5.26 22.47 5.88
C LEU A 31 -6.06 23.75 5.60
N SER A 32 -5.39 24.89 5.33
CA SER A 32 -6.06 26.14 4.99
C SER A 32 -6.49 26.23 3.53
N ASN A 33 -5.77 25.53 2.63
CA ASN A 33 -5.97 25.58 1.18
C ASN A 33 -5.89 24.20 0.49
N CYS A 34 -5.64 23.13 1.26
CA CYS A 34 -5.43 21.76 0.78
C CYS A 34 -4.25 21.57 -0.19
N ALA A 35 -3.26 22.47 -0.16
CA ALA A 35 -2.02 22.30 -0.90
C ALA A 35 -1.18 21.16 -0.30
N ILE A 36 -0.64 20.32 -1.17
CA ILE A 36 0.31 19.26 -0.81
C ILE A 36 1.75 19.76 -0.95
N SER A 37 2.68 19.17 -0.18
CA SER A 37 4.11 19.43 -0.34
C SER A 37 4.53 19.22 -1.81
N GLN A 38 5.21 20.22 -2.37
CA GLN A 38 5.83 20.11 -3.69
C GLN A 38 7.14 19.33 -3.57
N ASP A 39 7.51 18.62 -4.63
CA ASP A 39 8.80 17.92 -4.75
C ASP A 39 9.07 16.88 -3.64
N VAL A 40 8.03 16.39 -2.96
CA VAL A 40 8.10 15.28 -2.01
C VAL A 40 7.36 14.08 -2.57
N GLY A 41 8.05 12.93 -2.65
CA GLY A 41 7.58 11.73 -3.34
C GLY A 41 8.20 11.59 -4.73
N ASP A 42 7.74 10.61 -5.50
CA ASP A 42 8.27 10.30 -6.83
C ASP A 42 7.13 10.22 -7.85
N ALA A 43 7.38 10.73 -9.05
CA ALA A 43 6.46 10.59 -10.18
C ALA A 43 6.39 9.14 -10.71
N GLU A 44 7.46 8.36 -10.48
CA GLU A 44 7.57 6.96 -10.85
C GLU A 44 8.30 6.19 -9.74
N LEU A 45 7.77 5.01 -9.37
CA LEU A 45 8.40 4.12 -8.41
C LEU A 45 8.82 2.83 -9.11
N GLY A 46 10.12 2.55 -9.07
CA GLY A 46 10.70 1.32 -9.63
C GLY A 46 11.67 0.68 -8.63
N ALA A 47 11.65 -0.65 -8.56
CA ALA A 47 12.61 -1.41 -7.77
C ALA A 47 12.85 -2.79 -8.39
N THR A 48 14.08 -3.28 -8.34
CA THR A 48 14.41 -4.68 -8.61
C THR A 48 14.45 -5.44 -7.30
N TRP A 49 13.70 -6.52 -7.21
CA TRP A 49 13.65 -7.37 -6.02
C TRP A 49 13.67 -8.84 -6.40
N SER A 50 14.31 -9.64 -5.56
CA SER A 50 14.38 -11.10 -5.68
C SER A 50 13.92 -11.73 -4.37
N ASP A 51 13.08 -12.76 -4.45
CA ASP A 51 12.62 -13.51 -3.29
C ASP A 51 13.66 -14.55 -2.86
N PRO A 52 14.39 -14.35 -1.75
CA PRO A 52 15.39 -15.32 -1.29
C PRO A 52 14.78 -16.63 -0.79
N GLY A 53 13.46 -16.66 -0.58
CA GLY A 53 12.71 -17.85 -0.17
C GLY A 53 11.92 -18.49 -1.30
N PHE A 54 12.14 -18.07 -2.55
CA PHE A 54 11.43 -18.66 -3.68
C PHE A 54 11.77 -20.14 -3.83
N ASP A 55 10.72 -20.95 -3.95
CA ASP A 55 10.81 -22.38 -4.20
C ASP A 55 9.87 -22.72 -5.37
N PRO A 56 10.40 -23.20 -6.50
CA PRO A 56 9.61 -23.48 -7.70
C PRO A 56 8.60 -24.61 -7.52
N GLU A 57 8.74 -25.44 -6.48
CA GLU A 57 7.78 -26.50 -6.17
C GLU A 57 6.51 -25.98 -5.47
N HIS A 58 6.50 -24.70 -5.07
CA HIS A 58 5.37 -24.06 -4.41
C HIS A 58 4.67 -23.04 -5.32
N HIS A 59 3.34 -22.96 -5.18
CA HIS A 59 2.60 -21.84 -5.76
C HIS A 59 3.00 -20.54 -5.06
N ALA A 60 3.22 -19.49 -5.85
CA ALA A 60 3.52 -18.16 -5.37
C ALA A 60 2.71 -17.11 -6.13
N PHE A 61 2.54 -15.94 -5.52
CA PHE A 61 2.02 -14.77 -6.23
C PHE A 61 2.69 -13.50 -5.73
N TYR A 62 2.92 -12.57 -6.65
CA TYR A 62 3.57 -11.30 -6.36
C TYR A 62 2.71 -10.14 -6.85
N TYR A 63 2.63 -9.08 -6.06
CA TYR A 63 1.98 -7.84 -6.43
C TYR A 63 2.76 -6.67 -5.83
N VAL A 64 2.64 -5.51 -6.45
CA VAL A 64 3.18 -4.25 -5.94
C VAL A 64 2.09 -3.53 -5.18
N ARG A 65 2.45 -2.84 -4.09
CA ARG A 65 1.57 -1.91 -3.39
C ARG A 65 2.25 -0.56 -3.28
N VAL A 66 1.48 0.50 -3.42
CA VAL A 66 1.94 1.89 -3.31
C VAL A 66 1.09 2.61 -2.26
N LEU A 67 1.69 3.52 -1.51
CA LEU A 67 1.04 4.39 -0.54
C LEU A 67 1.21 5.83 -1.02
N GLU A 68 0.10 6.54 -1.19
CA GLU A 68 0.12 7.96 -1.56
C GLU A 68 0.59 8.82 -0.39
N ASN A 69 1.21 9.96 -0.72
CA ASN A 69 1.39 11.05 0.24
C ASN A 69 0.03 11.52 0.78
N PRO A 70 -0.02 12.09 2.00
CA PRO A 70 -1.27 12.57 2.57
C PRO A 70 -1.91 13.64 1.68
N THR A 71 -3.23 13.56 1.52
CA THR A 71 -4.05 14.55 0.82
C THR A 71 -5.22 14.98 1.70
N CYS A 72 -5.81 16.14 1.41
CA CYS A 72 -7.06 16.53 2.08
C CYS A 72 -8.17 15.51 1.82
N ARG A 73 -8.87 15.12 2.87
CA ARG A 73 -10.13 14.40 2.72
C ARG A 73 -11.15 15.29 2.01
N TRP A 74 -12.09 14.68 1.27
CA TRP A 74 -13.17 15.42 0.59
C TRP A 74 -13.93 16.38 1.53
N SER A 75 -14.18 15.99 2.78
CA SER A 75 -14.87 16.83 3.76
C SER A 75 -14.06 18.06 4.18
N THR A 76 -12.73 17.97 4.12
CA THR A 76 -11.82 19.09 4.39
C THR A 76 -11.79 20.03 3.20
N TRP A 77 -11.72 19.48 1.98
CA TRP A 77 -11.87 20.24 0.73
C TRP A 77 -13.16 21.06 0.71
N ASP A 78 -14.28 20.43 1.05
CA ASP A 78 -15.59 21.11 1.09
C ASP A 78 -15.64 22.21 2.17
N ALA A 79 -15.07 21.98 3.34
CA ALA A 79 -15.02 22.97 4.42
C ALA A 79 -14.19 24.20 4.01
N VAL A 80 -12.99 23.98 3.45
CA VAL A 80 -12.11 25.05 2.92
C VAL A 80 -12.83 25.84 1.84
N LYS A 81 -13.48 25.16 0.88
CA LYS A 81 -14.24 25.82 -0.20
C LYS A 81 -15.41 26.64 0.31
N ALA A 82 -16.08 26.17 1.37
CA ALA A 82 -17.19 26.89 2.00
C ALA A 82 -16.72 28.00 2.97
N GLY A 83 -15.42 28.16 3.20
CA GLY A 83 -14.88 29.14 4.15
C GLY A 83 -15.19 28.84 5.62
N VAL A 84 -15.43 27.57 5.96
CA VAL A 84 -15.72 27.11 7.32
C VAL A 84 -14.62 26.19 7.84
N SER A 85 -14.49 26.08 9.16
CA SER A 85 -13.50 25.18 9.76
C SER A 85 -13.85 23.70 9.51
N PRO A 86 -12.87 22.85 9.17
CA PRO A 86 -13.06 21.41 9.09
C PRO A 86 -13.58 20.83 10.40
N ARG A 87 -14.42 19.78 10.31
CA ARG A 87 -14.96 19.13 11.51
C ARG A 87 -13.87 18.40 12.28
N VAL A 88 -13.70 18.77 13.55
CA VAL A 88 -12.68 18.17 14.45
C VAL A 88 -12.90 16.68 14.76
N SER A 89 -14.12 16.17 14.57
CA SER A 89 -14.44 14.76 14.79
C SER A 89 -14.07 13.83 13.63
N LEU A 90 -13.62 14.38 12.49
CA LEU A 90 -13.23 13.63 11.31
C LEU A 90 -11.75 13.84 11.01
N PRO A 91 -11.03 12.82 10.50
CA PRO A 91 -9.68 13.02 9.97
C PRO A 91 -9.67 14.10 8.88
N ALA A 92 -8.76 15.07 9.00
CA ALA A 92 -8.63 16.14 8.02
C ALA A 92 -7.95 15.67 6.72
N THR A 93 -7.10 14.65 6.81
CA THR A 93 -6.35 14.08 5.69
C THR A 93 -6.63 12.58 5.53
N ILE A 94 -6.27 12.06 4.36
CA ILE A 94 -6.28 10.64 4.02
C ILE A 94 -4.99 10.26 3.28
N GLN A 95 -4.70 8.97 3.22
CA GLN A 95 -3.66 8.39 2.35
C GLN A 95 -4.25 7.21 1.61
N GLU A 96 -4.26 7.28 0.29
CA GLU A 96 -4.76 6.20 -0.55
C GLU A 96 -3.70 5.11 -0.77
N ARG A 97 -4.18 3.92 -1.12
CA ARG A 97 -3.32 2.76 -1.40
C ARG A 97 -3.70 2.13 -2.73
N ALA A 98 -2.72 1.98 -3.61
CA ALA A 98 -2.86 1.24 -4.84
C ALA A 98 -2.21 -0.14 -4.72
N TRP A 99 -2.77 -1.12 -5.42
CA TRP A 99 -2.28 -2.49 -5.49
C TRP A 99 -2.28 -2.90 -6.96
N SER A 100 -1.20 -3.51 -7.43
CA SER A 100 -1.16 -4.08 -8.78
C SER A 100 -1.98 -5.37 -8.82
N SER A 101 -2.37 -5.78 -10.02
CA SER A 101 -2.79 -7.16 -10.26
C SER A 101 -1.68 -8.12 -9.84
N PRO A 102 -2.03 -9.29 -9.29
CA PRO A 102 -1.04 -10.30 -8.92
C PRO A 102 -0.49 -11.02 -10.15
N ILE A 103 0.79 -11.34 -10.12
CA ILE A 103 1.47 -12.27 -11.03
C ILE A 103 1.52 -13.62 -10.32
N TRP A 104 0.93 -14.65 -10.93
CA TRP A 104 0.86 -15.99 -10.37
C TRP A 104 1.98 -16.87 -10.92
N ILE A 105 2.60 -17.66 -10.04
CA ILE A 105 3.60 -18.67 -10.39
C ILE A 105 3.08 -20.03 -9.93
N SER A 106 3.07 -20.99 -10.84
CA SER A 106 2.64 -22.37 -10.60
C SER A 106 3.82 -23.34 -10.76
N PRO A 107 3.89 -24.41 -9.95
CA PRO A 107 4.93 -25.43 -10.08
C PRO A 107 4.90 -26.15 -11.43
N GLY A 108 6.08 -26.49 -11.96
CA GLY A 108 6.23 -27.41 -13.11
C GLY A 108 6.04 -26.81 -14.51
N ASN A 109 6.32 -25.51 -14.69
CA ASN A 109 6.36 -24.85 -16.00
C ASN A 109 7.75 -24.26 -16.28
#